data_AF-A0A972WAY1-F1
#
_entry.id   AF-A0A972WAY1-F1
#
_cell.length_a   1.000
_cell.length_b   1.000
_cell.length_c   1.000
_cell.angle_alpha   90.00
_cell.angle_beta   90.00
_cell.angle_gamma   90.00
#
_symmetry.space_group_name_H-M   'P 1'
#
loop_
_entity.id
_entity.type
_entity.pdbx_description
1 polymer ?
#
loop_
_entity_poly.entity_id
_entity_poly.type
_entity_poly.pdbx_seq_one_letter_code
_entity_poly.pdbx_strand_id
1 'polypeptide(L)'
;MEIGSNQATREVIEDQVACGIDIPTHGEQRRENYIHYHCRHLKGFDFAKLTTKVHRNGAAIADLPTITGKIVPRGNHFLDRDYEMAQSCTDRPVKITVPGPVTIIDTSADAHYKDERRLAFDLAAALNYEIRALGESA
;
A
#
# COMPACT_ATOMS: atom_id res chain seq x y z
N MET A 1 -16.57 -7.53 4.25
CA MET A 1 -15.21 -7.11 4.64
C MET A 1 -15.15 -5.62 4.96
N GLU A 2 -15.71 -4.74 4.14
CA GLU A 2 -15.54 -3.28 4.27
C GLU A 2 -16.11 -2.65 5.56
N ILE A 3 -17.26 -3.13 6.05
CA ILE A 3 -17.88 -2.62 7.29
C ILE A 3 -16.99 -2.89 8.52
N GLY A 4 -16.40 -4.10 8.60
CA GLY A 4 -15.53 -4.47 9.72
C GLY A 4 -14.20 -3.70 9.72
N SER A 5 -13.60 -3.48 8.55
CA SER A 5 -12.36 -2.69 8.44
C SER A 5 -12.57 -1.21 8.76
N ASN A 6 -13.73 -0.65 8.43
CA ASN A 6 -14.06 0.74 8.75
C ASN A 6 -14.26 0.93 10.25
N GLN A 7 -14.94 -0.01 10.91
CA GLN A 7 -15.09 0.02 12.36
C GLN A 7 -13.73 -0.07 13.07
N ALA A 8 -12.87 -1.01 12.68
CA ALA A 8 -11.53 -1.12 13.25
C ALA A 8 -10.68 0.15 13.03
N THR A 9 -10.85 0.82 11.88
CA THR A 9 -10.17 2.10 11.60
C THR A 9 -10.66 3.21 12.52
N ARG A 10 -11.96 3.27 12.82
CA ARG A 10 -12.50 4.24 13.77
C ARG A 10 -11.95 3.99 15.17
N GLU A 11 -12.05 2.76 15.65
CA GLU A 11 -11.60 2.37 17.00
C GLU A 11 -10.12 2.71 17.22
N VAL A 12 -9.24 2.37 16.25
CA VAL A 12 -7.81 2.69 16.38
C VAL A 12 -7.52 4.20 16.34
N ILE A 13 -8.32 4.98 15.60
CA ILE A 13 -8.17 6.45 15.59
C ILE A 13 -8.63 7.05 16.91
N GLU A 14 -9.77 6.60 17.45
CA GLU A 14 -10.27 7.01 18.76
C GLU A 14 -9.24 6.72 19.87
N ASP A 15 -8.65 5.52 19.87
CA ASP A 15 -7.58 5.14 20.80
C ASP A 15 -6.36 6.06 20.68
N GLN A 16 -5.86 6.30 19.46
CA GLN A 16 -4.73 7.20 19.22
C GLN A 16 -5.03 8.63 19.71
N VAL A 17 -6.24 9.12 19.45
CA VAL A 17 -6.70 10.45 19.85
C VAL A 17 -6.76 10.56 21.38
N ALA A 18 -7.34 9.55 22.05
CA ALA A 18 -7.44 9.47 23.50
C ALA A 18 -6.07 9.37 24.18
N CYS A 19 -5.10 8.71 23.54
CA CYS A 19 -3.70 8.68 23.99
C CYS A 19 -2.93 9.99 23.76
N GLY A 20 -3.55 11.01 23.15
CA GLY A 20 -2.92 12.30 22.90
C GLY A 20 -2.02 12.36 21.66
N ILE A 21 -2.20 11.47 20.67
CA ILE A 21 -1.49 11.55 19.39
C ILE A 21 -2.07 12.70 18.56
N ASP A 22 -1.23 13.66 18.19
CA ASP A 22 -1.62 14.87 17.44
C ASP A 22 -2.00 14.57 15.99
N ILE A 23 -1.28 13.65 15.34
CA ILE A 23 -1.46 13.24 13.94
C ILE A 23 -1.69 11.73 13.92
N PRO A 24 -2.92 11.25 14.15
CA PRO A 24 -3.23 9.84 14.14
C PRO A 24 -3.08 9.24 12.74
N THR A 25 -3.01 7.91 12.68
CA THR A 25 -3.03 7.15 11.42
C THR A 25 -4.28 6.30 11.35
N HIS A 26 -4.69 5.90 10.16
CA HIS A 26 -5.73 4.87 9.96
C HIS A 26 -5.37 3.46 10.50
N GLY A 27 -4.18 3.30 11.11
CA GLY A 27 -3.71 2.05 11.70
C GLY A 27 -3.52 0.91 10.70
N GLU A 28 -3.57 1.18 9.39
CA GLU A 28 -3.48 0.20 8.31
C GLU A 28 -4.52 -0.93 8.37
N GLN A 29 -5.65 -0.72 9.08
CA GLN A 29 -6.64 -1.76 9.39
C GLN A 29 -7.33 -2.35 8.15
N ARG A 30 -7.33 -1.64 7.02
CA ARG A 30 -7.87 -2.12 5.74
C ARG A 30 -6.89 -3.01 4.96
N ARG A 31 -5.63 -3.11 5.41
CA ARG A 31 -4.55 -3.75 4.65
C ARG A 31 -4.25 -5.11 5.26
N GLU A 32 -4.29 -6.15 4.44
CA GLU A 32 -3.80 -7.47 4.82
C GLU A 32 -2.27 -7.50 4.95
N ASN A 33 -1.61 -6.61 4.20
CA ASN A 33 -0.17 -6.41 4.20
C ASN A 33 0.12 -5.01 3.65
N TYR A 34 1.04 -4.27 4.29
CA TYR A 34 1.33 -2.87 3.97
C TYR A 34 1.86 -2.62 2.55
N ILE A 35 2.30 -3.68 1.85
CA ILE A 35 2.82 -3.61 0.46
C ILE A 35 1.81 -4.22 -0.51
N HIS A 36 1.36 -5.45 -0.24
CA HIS A 36 0.53 -6.19 -1.18
C HIS A 36 -0.82 -5.50 -1.42
N TYR A 37 -1.37 -4.85 -0.40
CA TYR A 37 -2.59 -4.06 -0.54
C TYR A 37 -2.45 -3.02 -1.67
N HIS A 38 -1.35 -2.26 -1.70
CA HIS A 38 -1.08 -1.28 -2.77
C HIS A 38 -0.90 -1.98 -4.12
N CYS A 39 -0.12 -3.06 -4.15
CA CYS A 39 0.18 -3.79 -5.39
C CYS A 39 -1.08 -4.40 -6.03
N ARG A 40 -2.11 -4.78 -5.25
CA ARG A 40 -3.40 -5.26 -5.79
C ARG A 40 -4.17 -4.19 -6.57
N HIS A 41 -3.97 -2.92 -6.23
CA HIS A 41 -4.56 -1.79 -6.94
C HIS A 41 -3.78 -1.40 -8.22
N LEU A 42 -2.65 -2.06 -8.48
CA LEU A 42 -1.85 -1.87 -9.68
C LEU A 42 -2.06 -3.01 -10.68
N LYS A 43 -1.85 -2.73 -11.97
CA LYS A 43 -1.67 -3.76 -13.00
C LYS A 43 -0.21 -4.23 -13.01
N GLY A 44 0.03 -5.38 -13.61
CA GLY A 44 1.38 -5.95 -13.78
C GLY A 44 1.81 -6.94 -12.69
N PHE A 45 1.12 -6.96 -11.55
CA PHE A 45 1.28 -7.99 -10.52
C PHE A 45 0.35 -9.19 -10.77
N ASP A 46 0.90 -10.39 -10.65
CA ASP A 46 0.18 -11.66 -10.59
C ASP A 46 0.31 -12.24 -9.18
N PHE A 47 -0.81 -12.25 -8.46
CA PHE A 47 -0.91 -12.77 -7.09
C PHE A 47 -1.23 -14.27 -7.03
N ALA A 48 -1.55 -14.90 -8.15
CA ALA A 48 -1.69 -16.35 -8.24
C ALA A 48 -0.33 -17.02 -8.54
N LYS A 49 0.53 -16.33 -9.30
CA LYS A 49 1.90 -16.75 -9.56
C LYS A 49 2.83 -16.29 -8.43
N LEU A 50 3.06 -17.17 -7.47
CA LEU A 50 3.99 -16.94 -6.37
C LEU A 50 5.40 -17.42 -6.73
N THR A 51 6.41 -16.66 -6.30
CA THR A 51 7.83 -17.02 -6.42
C THR A 51 8.45 -17.02 -5.03
N THR A 52 9.03 -18.15 -4.63
CA THR A 52 9.74 -18.27 -3.36
C THR A 52 11.03 -17.47 -3.40
N LYS A 53 11.19 -16.54 -2.45
CA LYS A 53 12.37 -15.68 -2.32
C LYS A 53 12.97 -15.87 -0.93
N VAL A 54 14.29 -15.97 -0.88
CA VAL A 54 15.05 -16.06 0.37
C VAL A 54 15.48 -14.65 0.76
N HIS A 55 15.00 -14.18 1.90
CA HIS A 55 15.33 -12.90 2.48
C HIS A 55 16.33 -13.06 3.63
N ARG A 56 17.03 -11.95 3.93
CA ARG A 56 17.88 -11.81 5.14
C ARG A 56 18.88 -12.96 5.29
N ASN A 57 19.60 -13.28 4.22
CA ASN A 57 20.63 -14.33 4.18
C ASN A 57 20.15 -15.72 4.65
N GLY A 58 18.89 -16.08 4.36
CA GLY A 58 18.34 -17.39 4.73
C GLY A 58 17.45 -17.38 5.97
N ALA A 59 17.37 -16.26 6.71
CA ALA A 59 16.56 -16.17 7.91
C ALA A 59 15.05 -16.08 7.64
N ALA A 60 14.64 -15.76 6.40
CA ALA A 60 13.23 -15.75 6.01
C ALA A 60 13.06 -16.27 4.59
N ILE A 61 12.05 -17.11 4.39
CA ILE A 61 11.61 -17.60 3.08
C ILE A 61 10.17 -17.17 2.93
N ALA A 62 9.86 -16.47 1.84
CA ALA A 62 8.51 -15.98 1.57
C ALA A 62 8.12 -16.24 0.13
N ASP A 63 6.86 -16.62 -0.07
CA ASP A 63 6.24 -16.69 -1.38
C ASP A 63 5.68 -15.31 -1.73
N LEU A 64 6.29 -14.68 -2.74
CA LEU A 64 5.98 -13.31 -3.13
C LEU A 64 5.24 -13.26 -4.47
N PRO A 65 4.35 -12.27 -4.67
CA PRO A 65 3.70 -12.07 -5.95
C PRO A 65 4.73 -11.79 -7.05
N THR A 66 4.41 -12.22 -8.28
CA THR A 66 5.30 -12.06 -9.42
C THR A 66 4.83 -10.93 -10.31
N ILE A 67 5.72 -10.01 -10.65
CA ILE A 67 5.52 -8.99 -11.67
C ILE A 67 5.65 -9.67 -13.04
N THR A 68 4.54 -9.78 -13.75
CA THR A 68 4.44 -10.47 -15.05
C THR A 68 4.19 -9.50 -16.21
N GLY A 69 3.91 -8.23 -15.91
CA GLY A 69 3.67 -7.20 -16.92
C GLY A 69 4.05 -5.81 -16.43
N LYS A 70 3.82 -4.82 -17.30
CA LYS A 70 4.10 -3.41 -17.00
C LYS A 70 3.25 -2.93 -15.81
N ILE A 71 3.90 -2.28 -14.85
CA ILE A 71 3.25 -1.61 -13.72
C ILE A 71 2.59 -0.33 -14.20
N VAL A 72 1.27 -0.26 -14.04
CA VAL A 72 0.46 0.95 -14.28
C VAL A 72 -0.72 0.98 -13.30
N PRO A 73 -1.27 2.16 -12.98
CA PRO A 73 -2.50 2.27 -12.21
C PRO A 73 -3.67 1.51 -12.85
N ARG A 74 -4.59 0.99 -12.04
CA ARG A 74 -5.83 0.38 -12.55
C ARG A 74 -6.84 1.41 -13.06
N GLY A 75 -6.71 2.67 -12.64
CA GLY A 75 -7.56 3.80 -13.01
C GLY A 75 -8.49 4.25 -11.88
N ASN A 76 -8.80 3.36 -10.94
CA ASN A 76 -9.58 3.69 -9.76
C ASN A 76 -8.60 4.06 -8.64
N HIS A 77 -8.74 5.26 -8.07
CA HIS A 77 -7.97 5.65 -6.91
C HIS A 77 -8.43 4.89 -5.66
N PHE A 78 -7.49 4.65 -4.76
CA PHE A 78 -7.78 3.95 -3.50
C PHE A 78 -7.26 4.69 -2.26
N LEU A 79 -6.17 5.45 -2.39
CA LEU A 79 -5.60 6.17 -1.25
C LEU A 79 -6.48 7.32 -0.77
N ASP A 80 -7.14 8.02 -1.69
CA ASP A 80 -8.12 9.08 -1.42
C ASP A 80 -9.31 8.54 -0.61
N ARG A 81 -9.93 7.45 -1.06
CA ARG A 81 -11.07 6.82 -0.37
C ARG A 81 -10.68 6.32 1.02
N ASP A 82 -9.49 5.73 1.15
CA ASP A 82 -9.00 5.24 2.43
C ASP A 82 -8.70 6.41 3.39
N TYR A 83 -8.15 7.50 2.87
CA TYR A 83 -7.92 8.74 3.61
C TYR A 83 -9.24 9.37 4.05
N GLU A 84 -10.18 9.61 3.14
CA GLU A 84 -11.47 10.25 3.43
C GLU A 84 -12.23 9.50 4.53
N MET A 85 -12.23 8.17 4.49
CA MET A 85 -12.85 7.37 5.54
C MET A 85 -12.16 7.57 6.90
N ALA A 86 -10.82 7.54 6.93
CA ALA A 86 -10.07 7.73 8.15
C ALA A 86 -10.18 9.15 8.71
N GLN A 87 -10.07 10.16 7.85
CA GLN A 87 -10.21 11.57 8.20
C GLN A 87 -11.63 11.88 8.71
N SER A 88 -12.66 11.18 8.22
CA SER A 88 -14.03 11.32 8.75
C SER A 88 -14.21 10.88 10.20
N CYS A 89 -13.23 10.17 10.78
CA CYS A 89 -13.29 9.67 12.16
C CYS A 89 -12.73 10.66 13.20
N THR A 90 -12.13 11.78 12.80
CA THR A 90 -11.54 12.75 13.74
C THR A 90 -11.33 14.12 13.09
N ASP A 91 -11.37 15.19 13.90
CA ASP A 91 -11.01 16.54 13.46
C ASP A 91 -9.48 16.76 13.40
N ARG A 92 -8.67 15.80 13.86
CA ARG A 92 -7.20 15.89 13.76
C ARG A 92 -6.73 15.47 12.36
N PRO A 93 -5.67 16.08 11.81
CA PRO A 93 -5.10 15.65 10.53
C PRO A 93 -4.65 14.18 10.59
N VAL A 94 -5.12 13.36 9.66
CA VAL A 94 -4.77 11.94 9.58
C VAL A 94 -3.60 11.72 8.62
N LYS A 95 -2.63 10.89 9.02
CA LYS A 95 -1.54 10.44 8.15
C LYS A 95 -1.85 9.06 7.53
N ILE A 96 -1.67 8.96 6.22
CA ILE A 96 -1.69 7.70 5.46
C ILE A 96 -0.27 7.31 5.05
N THR A 97 0.06 6.03 5.13
CA THR A 97 1.37 5.46 4.76
C THR A 97 1.32 4.87 3.35
N VAL A 98 2.42 4.99 2.60
CA VAL A 98 2.58 4.40 1.26
C VAL A 98 3.96 3.74 1.19
N PRO A 99 4.08 2.48 0.75
CA PRO A 99 5.37 1.83 0.58
C PRO A 99 6.16 2.46 -0.56
N GLY A 100 7.48 2.60 -0.39
CA GLY A 100 8.36 3.10 -1.45
C GLY A 100 8.60 2.07 -2.57
N PRO A 101 9.01 2.52 -3.78
CA PRO A 101 9.31 1.61 -4.90
C PRO A 101 10.32 0.52 -4.58
N VAL A 102 11.43 0.86 -3.89
CA VAL A 102 12.48 -0.10 -3.53
C VAL A 102 11.94 -1.18 -2.58
N THR A 103 11.10 -0.80 -1.61
CA THR A 103 10.45 -1.75 -0.71
C THR A 103 9.52 -2.71 -1.46
N ILE A 104 8.78 -2.22 -2.46
CA ILE A 104 7.94 -3.07 -3.31
C ILE A 104 8.79 -4.04 -4.14
N ILE A 105 9.91 -3.59 -4.69
CA ILE A 105 10.86 -4.42 -5.45
C ILE A 105 11.40 -5.55 -4.58
N ASP A 106 11.85 -5.24 -3.36
CA ASP A 106 12.42 -6.22 -2.45
C ASP A 106 11.43 -7.34 -2.10
N THR A 107 10.14 -7.00 -2.07
CA THR A 107 9.02 -7.88 -1.68
C THR A 107 8.18 -8.38 -2.85
N SER A 108 8.74 -8.32 -4.06
CA SER A 108 8.16 -8.91 -5.26
C SER A 108 9.20 -9.73 -6.03
N ALA A 109 8.74 -10.62 -6.90
CA ALA A 109 9.59 -11.25 -7.91
C ALA A 109 9.38 -10.56 -9.27
N ASP A 110 10.44 -10.35 -10.04
CA ASP A 110 10.36 -9.71 -11.36
C ASP A 110 10.59 -10.73 -12.48
N ALA A 111 9.55 -10.97 -13.28
CA ALA A 111 9.62 -11.80 -14.49
C ALA A 111 9.45 -10.97 -15.78
N HIS A 112 9.28 -9.65 -15.68
CA HIS A 112 8.96 -8.77 -16.81
C HIS A 112 10.09 -7.80 -17.15
N TYR A 113 10.56 -7.02 -16.17
CA TYR A 113 11.45 -5.89 -16.42
C TYR A 113 12.88 -6.33 -16.62
N LYS A 114 13.40 -7.20 -15.75
CA LYS A 114 14.81 -7.61 -15.69
C LYS A 114 15.77 -6.42 -15.62
N ASP A 115 15.26 -5.28 -15.16
CA ASP A 115 15.91 -3.99 -15.03
C ASP A 115 15.23 -3.27 -13.86
N GLU A 116 15.89 -3.35 -12.70
CA GLU A 116 15.37 -2.82 -11.45
C GLU A 116 15.14 -1.30 -11.52
N ARG A 117 15.99 -0.59 -12.27
CA ARG A 117 15.84 0.86 -12.44
C ARG A 117 14.54 1.17 -13.17
N ARG A 118 14.29 0.49 -14.29
CA ARG A 118 13.03 0.70 -15.04
C ARG A 118 11.81 0.33 -14.21
N LEU A 119 11.87 -0.77 -13.46
CA LEU A 119 10.80 -1.16 -12.54
C LEU A 119 10.56 -0.09 -11.46
N ALA A 120 11.64 0.45 -10.85
CA ALA A 120 11.53 1.49 -9.83
C ALA A 120 10.87 2.78 -10.38
N PHE A 121 11.19 3.17 -11.62
CA PHE A 121 10.55 4.34 -12.26
C PHE A 121 9.07 4.11 -12.54
N ASP A 122 8.67 2.95 -13.06
CA ASP A 122 7.26 2.64 -13.32
C ASP A 122 6.45 2.52 -12.01
N LEU A 123 7.03 1.94 -10.95
CA LEU A 123 6.44 1.92 -9.61
C LEU A 123 6.29 3.34 -9.05
N ALA A 124 7.34 4.18 -9.13
CA ALA A 124 7.28 5.56 -8.66
C ALA A 124 6.20 6.36 -9.39
N ALA A 125 6.07 6.19 -10.71
CA ALA A 125 5.02 6.83 -11.49
C ALA A 125 3.62 6.38 -11.07
N ALA A 126 3.43 5.08 -10.83
CA ALA A 126 2.16 4.52 -10.37
C ALA A 126 1.78 4.97 -8.96
N LEU A 127 2.75 5.02 -8.03
CA LEU A 127 2.50 5.54 -6.68
C LEU A 127 2.22 7.05 -6.70
N ASN A 128 2.95 7.82 -7.51
CA ASN A 128 2.71 9.25 -7.65
C ASN A 128 1.32 9.56 -8.20
N TYR A 129 0.76 8.70 -9.07
CA TYR A 129 -0.63 8.82 -9.52
C TYR A 129 -1.63 8.78 -8.35
N GLU A 130 -1.44 7.85 -7.40
CA GLU A 130 -2.31 7.75 -6.21
C GLU A 130 -2.04 8.86 -5.19
N ILE A 131 -0.78 9.25 -5.00
CA ILE A 131 -0.39 10.32 -4.07
C ILE A 131 -0.95 11.67 -4.52
N ARG A 132 -1.03 11.93 -5.83
CA ARG A 132 -1.65 13.16 -6.35
C ARG A 132 -3.14 13.23 -6.04
N ALA A 133 -3.88 12.14 -6.25
CA ALA A 133 -5.30 12.07 -5.89
C ALA A 133 -5.49 12.27 -4.37
N LEU A 134 -4.65 11.63 -3.54
CA LEU A 134 -4.66 11.88 -2.10
C LEU A 134 -4.44 13.36 -1.75
N GLY A 135 -3.50 14.03 -2.42
CA GLY A 135 -3.22 15.45 -2.19
C GLY A 135 -4.35 16.40 -2.64
N GLU A 136 -5.24 15.95 -3.53
CA GLU A 136 -6.43 16.71 -3.95
C GLU A 136 -7.62 16.50 -3.00
N SER A 137 -7.67 15.37 -2.28
CA SER A 137 -8.69 15.06 -1.25
C SER A 137 -8.33 15.55 0.17
N ALA A 138 -7.09 15.99 0.41
CA ALA A 138 -6.56 16.32 1.74
C ALA A 138 -6.89 17.71 2.26
#